data_AF-A0A3N5H266-F1
#
_entry.id   AF-A0A3N5H266-F1
#
_cell.length_a   1.000
_cell.length_b   1.000
_cell.length_c   1.000
_cell.angle_alpha   90.00
_cell.angle_beta   90.00
_cell.angle_gamma   90.00
#
_symmetry.space_group_name_H-M   'P 1'
#
loop_
_entity.id
_entity.type
_entity.pdbx_description
1 polymer ?
#
loop_
_entity_poly.entity_id
_entity_poly.type
_entity_poly.pdbx_seq_one_letter_code
_entity_poly.pdbx_strand_id
1 'polypeptide(L)'
;MKRIQLPSLFLLPLLLLTSCLTPEQTPPAPVSPINQPDQAAQPFPTPEAEFTPLPTRPPYQPGELVDYIAQTGDTLPALAAHFNTTETEIRAANPIIPQDATTMPPGLPMKIPIYYMPLWGSFYQIIPDSLFVDGPAQVGFDVKAFVESQPGWLKTYSEQIADGPHSGAELVQIVSKNFSISPRLLLALLEYYAGALSRPDVPQNPYALNYSDPLHKGLYLQMVWAANTLNNGYYSWRRGTLTEFEHPDGRLERPDPWQNAASVALRYLFSRQYSSPVYDQVVGPGGLAQAYAGLFGDPWINAAPHIPGSLRQPQFLLPFERDKTWNYTGGPHTGWGKGEPFAAIDFAPTGVAECGSTAEWTTAMADGVVVRSETDGLALDLDGDGQEETGWVIFYLHLAATDRAPLGKTLKAGERIGHPSCEGGETTGTHVHLARKYNGEWILADSPLPFDMEGWLVRNGTAAYKGMLTRFSQTVIASSKSESKSVIKSGE
;
A
#
# COMPACT_ATOMS: atom_id res chain seq x y z
N MET A 1 56.53 -14.27 -70.99
CA MET A 1 55.24 -14.35 -71.74
C MET A 1 54.14 -13.79 -70.85
N LYS A 2 53.27 -12.96 -71.43
CA LYS A 2 52.33 -12.02 -70.80
C LYS A 2 51.47 -12.61 -69.67
N ARG A 3 51.37 -11.88 -68.55
CA ARG A 3 50.15 -11.81 -67.71
C ARG A 3 49.98 -10.40 -67.14
N ILE A 4 48.72 -9.98 -67.17
CA ILE A 4 48.14 -8.65 -66.97
C ILE A 4 48.25 -8.23 -65.49
N GLN A 5 48.64 -6.98 -65.21
CA GLN A 5 48.55 -6.34 -63.90
C GLN A 5 47.45 -5.26 -63.92
N LEU A 6 46.54 -5.29 -62.94
CA LEU A 6 45.61 -4.21 -62.62
C LEU A 6 46.35 -3.09 -61.86
N PRO A 7 46.02 -1.80 -62.04
CA PRO A 7 46.56 -0.74 -61.20
C PRO A 7 45.76 -0.61 -59.89
N SER A 8 46.49 -0.59 -58.78
CA SER A 8 46.02 -0.12 -57.47
C SER A 8 45.94 1.40 -57.47
N LEU A 9 44.80 1.95 -57.03
CA LEU A 9 44.65 3.39 -56.77
C LEU A 9 45.13 3.68 -55.35
N PHE A 10 46.25 4.39 -55.23
CA PHE A 10 46.76 4.97 -53.99
C PHE A 10 45.90 6.18 -53.60
N LEU A 11 45.36 6.21 -52.37
CA LEU A 11 44.87 7.44 -51.75
C LEU A 11 45.81 7.81 -50.58
N LEU A 12 46.37 9.01 -50.70
CA LEU A 12 47.26 9.68 -49.74
C LEU A 12 46.46 10.15 -48.50
N PRO A 13 47.02 10.11 -47.27
CA PRO A 13 46.36 10.68 -46.11
C PRO A 13 46.66 12.18 -45.98
N LEU A 14 45.62 13.00 -45.87
CA LEU A 14 45.74 14.42 -45.55
C LEU A 14 45.57 14.60 -44.03
N LEU A 15 46.68 14.88 -43.34
CA LEU A 15 46.70 15.36 -41.96
C LEU A 15 46.30 16.84 -41.95
N LEU A 16 45.22 17.19 -41.24
CA LEU A 16 44.93 18.57 -40.84
C LEU A 16 44.76 18.62 -39.32
N LEU A 17 45.58 19.49 -38.73
CA LEU A 17 45.61 19.89 -37.33
C LEU A 17 44.31 20.61 -36.95
N THR A 18 43.66 20.15 -35.89
CA THR A 18 42.53 20.85 -35.25
C THR A 18 43.05 21.80 -34.17
N SER A 19 42.90 23.10 -34.42
CA SER A 19 43.08 24.18 -33.47
C SER A 19 41.84 24.36 -32.59
N CYS A 20 42.07 24.77 -31.34
CA CYS A 20 41.06 25.05 -30.33
C CYS A 20 40.12 26.20 -30.73
N LEU A 21 38.81 26.02 -30.56
CA LEU A 21 37.82 27.08 -30.43
C LEU A 21 36.91 26.75 -29.24
N THR A 22 36.85 27.67 -28.29
CA THR A 22 35.92 27.67 -27.15
C THR A 22 34.47 27.82 -27.63
N PRO A 23 33.49 27.07 -27.09
CA PRO A 23 32.09 27.32 -27.38
C PRO A 23 31.63 28.58 -26.63
N GLU A 24 31.17 29.55 -27.40
CA GLU A 24 30.43 30.74 -26.96
C GLU A 24 29.09 30.28 -26.36
N GLN A 25 28.81 30.69 -25.12
CA GLN A 25 27.54 30.41 -24.44
C GLN A 25 26.44 31.28 -25.05
N THR A 26 25.66 30.71 -25.98
CA THR A 26 24.36 31.26 -26.37
C THR A 26 23.38 31.13 -25.19
N PRO A 27 22.61 32.18 -24.84
CA PRO A 27 21.53 32.06 -23.88
C PRO A 27 20.53 31.00 -24.37
N PRO A 28 19.93 30.18 -23.48
CA PRO A 28 18.87 29.27 -23.89
C PRO A 28 17.72 30.09 -24.49
N ALA A 29 17.30 29.69 -25.69
CA ALA A 29 16.09 30.20 -26.30
C ALA A 29 14.91 29.99 -25.34
N PRO A 30 13.94 30.94 -25.26
CA PRO A 30 12.74 30.74 -24.48
C PRO A 30 12.06 29.45 -24.96
N VAL A 31 11.88 28.51 -24.04
CA VAL A 31 11.15 27.28 -24.29
C VAL A 31 9.72 27.69 -24.59
N SER A 32 9.32 27.61 -25.86
CA SER A 32 7.93 27.74 -26.24
C SER A 32 7.11 26.74 -25.41
N PRO A 33 5.98 27.16 -24.81
CA PRO A 33 5.11 26.21 -24.14
C PRO A 33 4.76 25.10 -25.14
N ILE A 34 5.02 23.86 -24.74
CA ILE A 34 4.47 22.71 -25.43
C ILE A 34 2.96 22.87 -25.29
N ASN A 35 2.31 23.29 -26.37
CA ASN A 35 0.86 23.15 -26.52
C ASN A 35 0.57 21.66 -26.42
N GLN A 36 0.26 21.19 -25.20
CA GLN A 36 -0.57 20.01 -25.06
C GLN A 36 -1.81 20.27 -25.92
N PRO A 37 -2.17 19.38 -26.86
CA PRO A 37 -3.47 19.51 -27.50
C PRO A 37 -4.50 19.55 -26.39
N ASP A 38 -5.40 20.54 -26.44
CA ASP A 38 -6.59 20.65 -25.59
C ASP A 38 -7.10 19.25 -25.32
N GLN A 39 -6.94 18.77 -24.09
CA GLN A 39 -7.74 17.64 -23.64
C GLN A 39 -9.17 18.17 -23.73
N ALA A 40 -9.86 17.79 -24.80
CA ALA A 40 -11.29 17.96 -24.92
C ALA A 40 -11.87 17.55 -23.56
N ALA A 41 -12.50 18.51 -22.88
CA ALA A 41 -13.03 18.35 -21.55
C ALA A 41 -13.75 17.00 -21.49
N GLN A 42 -13.13 16.02 -20.84
CA GLN A 42 -13.76 14.73 -20.64
C GLN A 42 -15.04 15.06 -19.86
N PRO A 43 -16.23 14.74 -20.37
CA PRO A 43 -17.46 15.07 -19.66
C PRO A 43 -17.38 14.41 -18.28
N PHE A 44 -17.40 15.23 -17.23
CA PHE A 44 -17.36 14.78 -15.86
C PHE A 44 -18.50 13.76 -15.62
N PRO A 45 -18.26 12.67 -14.89
CA PRO A 45 -19.28 11.64 -14.65
C PRO A 45 -20.44 12.20 -13.81
N THR A 46 -20.19 13.20 -12.99
CA THR A 46 -21.21 13.97 -12.28
C THR A 46 -21.37 15.33 -12.94
N PRO A 47 -22.61 15.83 -13.18
CA PRO A 47 -22.84 17.24 -13.51
C PRO A 47 -22.08 18.13 -12.53
N GLU A 48 -21.65 19.31 -12.99
CA GLU A 48 -21.03 20.35 -12.15
C GLU A 48 -21.98 20.66 -10.99
N ALA A 49 -21.80 19.96 -9.87
CA ALA A 49 -22.56 20.23 -8.67
C ALA A 49 -22.12 21.61 -8.21
N GLU A 50 -23.08 22.48 -7.87
CA GLU A 50 -22.77 23.75 -7.21
C GLU A 50 -22.00 23.45 -5.92
N PHE A 51 -20.67 23.50 -5.99
CA PHE A 51 -19.81 23.26 -4.85
C PHE A 51 -19.88 24.49 -3.97
N THR A 52 -20.66 24.41 -2.89
CA THR A 52 -20.56 25.39 -1.82
C THR A 52 -19.26 25.10 -1.08
N PRO A 53 -18.28 26.03 -1.05
CA PRO A 53 -17.04 25.81 -0.33
C PRO A 53 -17.32 25.47 1.12
N LEU A 54 -16.75 24.36 1.61
CA LEU A 54 -16.83 24.01 3.02
C LEU A 54 -16.06 25.04 3.86
N PRO A 55 -16.53 25.36 5.08
CA PRO A 55 -15.85 26.32 5.93
C PRO A 55 -14.43 25.83 6.25
N THR A 56 -13.46 26.76 6.24
CA THR A 56 -12.11 26.47 6.70
C THR A 56 -12.05 26.49 8.22
N ARG A 57 -11.18 25.66 8.82
CA ARG A 57 -10.91 25.72 10.26
C ARG A 57 -10.34 27.10 10.63
N PRO A 58 -10.67 27.64 11.82
CA PRO A 58 -10.02 28.86 12.30
C PRO A 58 -8.52 28.61 12.55
N PRO A 59 -7.70 29.68 12.62
CA PRO A 59 -6.37 29.56 13.19
C PRO A 59 -6.48 29.26 14.70
N TYR A 60 -5.57 28.43 15.22
CA TYR A 60 -5.48 28.09 16.64
C TYR A 60 -4.22 28.69 17.27
N GLN A 61 -4.30 29.03 18.57
CA GLN A 61 -3.12 29.46 19.32
C GLN A 61 -2.17 28.27 19.56
N PRO A 62 -0.85 28.50 19.66
CA PRO A 62 0.10 27.44 19.99
C PRO A 62 -0.26 26.73 21.30
N GLY A 63 -0.41 25.40 21.24
CA GLY A 63 -0.75 24.56 22.39
C GLY A 63 -2.22 24.68 22.84
N GLU A 64 -3.08 25.30 22.03
CA GLU A 64 -4.53 25.34 22.30
C GLU A 64 -5.09 23.92 22.37
N LEU A 65 -5.90 23.63 23.40
CA LEU A 65 -6.54 22.32 23.54
C LEU A 65 -7.78 22.25 22.68
N VAL A 66 -7.74 21.40 21.66
CA VAL A 66 -8.87 21.14 20.80
C VAL A 66 -9.52 19.78 21.11
N ASP A 67 -10.82 19.69 20.83
CA ASP A 67 -11.57 18.44 20.97
C ASP A 67 -11.25 17.48 19.84
N TYR A 68 -10.97 16.23 20.19
CA TYR A 68 -10.76 15.13 19.26
C TYR A 68 -11.50 13.89 19.75
N ILE A 69 -12.10 13.15 18.83
CA ILE A 69 -12.67 11.84 19.12
C ILE A 69 -11.77 10.83 18.42
N ALA A 70 -11.17 9.92 19.19
CA ALA A 70 -10.30 8.89 18.65
C ALA A 70 -11.02 8.05 17.58
N GLN A 71 -10.34 7.84 16.47
CA GLN A 71 -10.79 7.05 15.34
C GLN A 71 -10.15 5.66 15.38
N THR A 72 -10.71 4.73 14.62
CA THR A 72 -10.15 3.37 14.47
C THR A 72 -8.71 3.45 13.99
N GLY A 73 -7.80 2.72 14.62
CA GLY A 73 -6.39 2.63 14.24
C GLY A 73 -5.53 3.84 14.60
N ASP A 74 -6.05 4.81 15.35
CA ASP A 74 -5.25 5.94 15.82
C ASP A 74 -4.13 5.49 16.76
N THR A 75 -2.97 6.12 16.62
CA THR A 75 -1.83 5.94 17.52
C THR A 75 -1.32 7.31 17.98
N LEU A 76 -0.75 7.39 19.18
CA LEU A 76 -0.24 8.66 19.69
C LEU A 76 0.87 9.29 18.83
N PRO A 77 1.84 8.54 18.26
CA PRO A 77 2.82 9.13 17.36
C PRO A 77 2.16 9.77 16.12
N ALA A 78 1.15 9.12 15.54
CA ALA A 78 0.45 9.65 14.37
C ALA A 78 -0.36 10.91 14.71
N LEU A 79 -1.14 10.87 15.81
CA LEU A 79 -1.88 12.04 16.29
C LEU A 79 -0.96 13.21 16.62
N ALA A 80 0.20 12.94 17.24
CA ALA A 80 1.20 13.97 17.51
C ALA A 80 1.68 14.64 16.21
N ALA A 81 1.97 13.86 15.17
CA ALA A 81 2.39 14.39 13.87
C ALA A 81 1.27 15.20 13.19
N HIS A 82 0.04 14.70 13.17
CA HIS A 82 -1.10 15.37 12.52
C HIS A 82 -1.42 16.72 13.17
N PHE A 83 -1.37 16.80 14.50
CA PHE A 83 -1.65 18.01 15.28
C PHE A 83 -0.40 18.87 15.54
N ASN A 84 0.75 18.47 15.01
CA ASN A 84 2.04 19.15 15.18
C ASN A 84 2.43 19.36 16.66
N THR A 85 2.19 18.35 17.48
CA THR A 85 2.45 18.33 18.93
C THR A 85 3.33 17.10 19.27
N THR A 86 3.38 16.72 20.55
CA THR A 86 4.16 15.58 21.03
C THR A 86 3.27 14.59 21.78
N GLU A 87 3.67 13.32 21.80
CA GLU A 87 2.97 12.30 22.60
C GLU A 87 2.93 12.68 24.09
N THR A 88 3.99 13.31 24.60
CA THR A 88 4.08 13.79 25.98
C THR A 88 2.99 14.81 26.29
N GLU A 89 2.79 15.79 25.39
CA GLU A 89 1.75 16.80 25.53
C GLU A 89 0.34 16.18 25.43
N ILE A 90 0.11 15.25 24.50
CA ILE A 90 -1.17 14.54 24.39
C ILE A 90 -1.46 13.75 25.67
N ARG A 91 -0.49 13.00 26.21
CA ARG A 91 -0.66 12.24 27.46
C ARG A 91 -0.87 13.15 28.67
N ALA A 92 -0.22 14.30 28.72
CA ALA A 92 -0.42 15.28 29.79
C ALA A 92 -1.87 15.82 29.80
N ALA A 93 -2.44 16.07 28.62
CA ALA A 93 -3.84 16.46 28.47
C ALA A 93 -4.84 15.31 28.67
N ASN A 94 -4.40 14.06 28.51
CA ASN A 94 -5.22 12.85 28.60
C ASN A 94 -4.56 11.79 29.51
N PRO A 95 -4.50 12.00 30.83
CA PRO A 95 -3.78 11.11 31.77
C PRO A 95 -4.38 9.71 31.88
N ILE A 96 -5.56 9.49 31.29
CA ILE A 96 -6.23 8.18 31.20
C ILE A 96 -5.53 7.23 30.22
N ILE A 97 -4.65 7.72 29.33
CA ILE A 97 -4.01 6.90 28.30
C ILE A 97 -2.80 6.15 28.89
N PRO A 98 -2.82 4.80 28.95
CA PRO A 98 -1.70 4.01 29.47
C PRO A 98 -0.43 4.16 28.64
N GLN A 99 0.73 4.05 29.28
CA GLN A 99 2.04 4.17 28.59
C GLN A 99 2.22 3.13 27.49
N ASP A 100 1.70 1.93 27.69
CA ASP A 100 1.79 0.79 26.77
C ASP A 100 0.60 0.72 25.77
N ALA A 101 -0.22 1.77 25.66
CA ALA A 101 -1.29 1.82 24.68
C ALA A 101 -0.72 1.79 23.25
N THR A 102 -1.17 0.81 22.45
CA THR A 102 -0.76 0.64 21.05
C THR A 102 -1.64 1.44 20.09
N THR A 103 -2.95 1.30 20.26
CA THR A 103 -3.99 2.02 19.48
C THR A 103 -4.98 2.69 20.42
N MET A 104 -5.57 3.80 20.00
CA MET A 104 -6.59 4.50 20.79
C MET A 104 -7.95 3.80 20.65
N PRO A 105 -8.75 3.68 21.73
CA PRO A 105 -10.12 3.18 21.63
C PRO A 105 -10.97 4.08 20.73
N PRO A 106 -11.61 3.56 19.68
CA PRO A 106 -12.51 4.34 18.84
C PRO A 106 -13.63 4.96 19.68
N GLY A 107 -13.92 6.25 19.46
CA GLY A 107 -14.91 6.99 20.23
C GLY A 107 -14.39 7.60 21.54
N LEU A 108 -13.13 7.37 21.94
CA LEU A 108 -12.54 8.00 23.12
C LEU A 108 -12.43 9.51 22.94
N PRO A 109 -13.10 10.34 23.78
CA PRO A 109 -12.91 11.78 23.76
C PRO A 109 -11.53 12.16 24.30
N MET A 110 -10.84 13.04 23.57
CA MET A 110 -9.49 13.48 23.87
C MET A 110 -9.37 15.00 23.75
N LYS A 111 -8.45 15.58 24.51
CA LYS A 111 -7.96 16.94 24.33
C LYS A 111 -6.58 16.91 23.70
N ILE A 112 -6.44 17.47 22.50
CA ILE A 112 -5.14 17.48 21.80
C ILE A 112 -4.60 18.91 21.78
N PRO A 113 -3.39 19.17 22.31
CA PRO A 113 -2.70 20.44 22.07
C PRO A 113 -2.37 20.57 20.59
N ILE A 114 -2.77 21.68 19.95
CA ILE A 114 -2.53 21.90 18.52
C ILE A 114 -1.51 23.01 18.30
N TYR A 115 -0.61 22.82 17.33
CA TYR A 115 0.26 23.88 16.83
C TYR A 115 -0.07 24.12 15.36
N TYR A 116 -0.95 25.09 15.13
CA TYR A 116 -1.57 25.38 13.84
C TYR A 116 -0.55 25.48 12.69
N MET A 117 -0.88 24.83 11.57
CA MET A 117 -0.18 24.97 10.29
C MET A 117 -1.18 25.42 9.21
N PRO A 118 -0.79 26.33 8.29
CA PRO A 118 -1.66 26.77 7.21
C PRO A 118 -1.83 25.69 6.14
N LEU A 119 -2.75 25.92 5.20
CA LEU A 119 -3.01 25.09 4.00
C LEU A 119 -3.68 23.74 4.28
N TRP A 120 -4.54 23.68 5.31
CA TRP A 120 -5.39 22.51 5.51
C TRP A 120 -6.41 22.33 4.38
N GLY A 121 -6.51 21.09 3.90
CA GLY A 121 -7.56 20.65 3.01
C GLY A 121 -8.93 20.62 3.67
N SER A 122 -9.93 20.20 2.91
CA SER A 122 -11.31 20.09 3.40
C SER A 122 -11.42 19.07 4.55
N PHE A 123 -12.29 19.35 5.52
CA PHE A 123 -12.61 18.43 6.63
C PHE A 123 -13.59 17.31 6.23
N TYR A 124 -14.10 17.31 5.00
CA TYR A 124 -15.04 16.28 4.53
C TYR A 124 -14.37 14.91 4.51
N GLN A 125 -14.98 13.94 5.18
CA GLN A 125 -14.58 12.55 5.13
C GLN A 125 -15.39 11.81 4.05
N ILE A 126 -14.71 11.10 3.15
CA ILE A 126 -15.29 10.48 1.95
C ILE A 126 -15.95 9.14 2.29
N ILE A 127 -15.24 8.27 3.01
CA ILE A 127 -15.70 6.98 3.53
C ILE A 127 -15.00 6.70 4.88
N PRO A 128 -15.56 5.82 5.74
CA PRO A 128 -14.88 5.35 6.95
C PRO A 128 -13.73 4.37 6.62
N ASP A 129 -12.74 4.30 7.51
CA ASP A 129 -11.57 3.42 7.36
C ASP A 129 -11.93 1.93 7.26
N SER A 130 -13.02 1.50 7.91
CA SER A 130 -13.48 0.10 7.86
C SER A 130 -14.05 -0.33 6.49
N LEU A 131 -14.33 0.64 5.60
CA LEU A 131 -14.74 0.38 4.21
C LEU A 131 -13.60 0.58 3.20
N PHE A 132 -12.40 0.97 3.65
CA PHE A 132 -11.20 1.08 2.82
C PHE A 132 -10.48 -0.26 2.67
N VAL A 133 -10.29 -0.98 3.78
CA VAL A 133 -9.56 -2.26 3.79
C VAL A 133 -10.43 -3.41 3.32
N ASP A 134 -9.80 -4.48 2.83
CA ASP A 134 -10.46 -5.77 2.59
C ASP A 134 -10.69 -6.50 3.93
N GLY A 135 -11.58 -5.92 4.73
CA GLY A 135 -11.81 -6.29 6.13
C GLY A 135 -13.25 -6.77 6.41
N PRO A 136 -13.70 -6.76 7.67
CA PRO A 136 -14.96 -7.41 8.08
C PRO A 136 -16.21 -6.94 7.33
N ALA A 137 -16.21 -5.71 6.81
CA ALA A 137 -17.33 -5.19 6.01
C ALA A 137 -17.43 -5.83 4.61
N GLN A 138 -16.38 -6.51 4.14
CA GLN A 138 -16.32 -7.19 2.84
C GLN A 138 -16.75 -8.66 2.93
N VAL A 139 -16.81 -9.22 4.13
CA VAL A 139 -17.33 -10.58 4.38
C VAL A 139 -18.68 -10.79 3.70
N GLY A 140 -18.76 -11.86 2.91
CA GLY A 140 -19.96 -12.27 2.18
C GLY A 140 -20.27 -11.42 0.93
N PHE A 141 -19.43 -10.46 0.55
CA PHE A 141 -19.61 -9.72 -0.70
C PHE A 141 -19.10 -10.52 -1.90
N ASP A 142 -20.03 -11.08 -2.67
CA ASP A 142 -19.69 -11.75 -3.93
C ASP A 142 -19.50 -10.71 -5.05
N VAL A 143 -18.23 -10.38 -5.32
CA VAL A 143 -17.83 -9.43 -6.38
C VAL A 143 -18.35 -9.88 -7.75
N LYS A 144 -18.30 -11.19 -8.06
CA LYS A 144 -18.69 -11.70 -9.38
C LYS A 144 -20.20 -11.58 -9.56
N ALA A 145 -20.98 -12.05 -8.59
CA ALA A 145 -22.43 -11.92 -8.62
C ALA A 145 -22.87 -10.44 -8.66
N PHE A 146 -22.20 -9.56 -7.91
CA PHE A 146 -22.48 -8.13 -7.94
C PHE A 146 -22.23 -7.55 -9.33
N VAL A 147 -21.05 -7.76 -9.92
CA VAL A 147 -20.71 -7.26 -11.27
C VAL A 147 -21.66 -7.81 -12.34
N GLU A 148 -22.02 -9.10 -12.27
CA GLU A 148 -22.98 -9.73 -13.19
C GLU A 148 -24.38 -9.12 -13.12
N SER A 149 -24.79 -8.62 -11.94
CA SER A 149 -26.08 -7.96 -11.74
C SER A 149 -26.16 -6.55 -12.35
N GLN A 150 -25.02 -5.95 -12.70
CA GLN A 150 -24.96 -4.59 -13.22
C GLN A 150 -25.10 -4.55 -14.76
N PRO A 151 -25.58 -3.43 -15.36
CA PRO A 151 -25.70 -3.32 -16.81
C PRO A 151 -24.36 -3.08 -17.54
N GLY A 152 -23.31 -2.66 -16.83
CA GLY A 152 -22.08 -2.11 -17.40
C GLY A 152 -21.12 -3.11 -18.04
N TRP A 153 -20.09 -2.55 -18.67
CA TRP A 153 -19.13 -3.26 -19.52
C TRP A 153 -18.21 -4.21 -18.74
N LEU A 154 -18.01 -3.98 -17.43
CA LEU A 154 -17.09 -4.77 -16.61
C LEU A 154 -17.45 -6.26 -16.58
N LYS A 155 -18.75 -6.60 -16.62
CA LYS A 155 -19.21 -8.00 -16.59
C LYS A 155 -18.85 -8.82 -17.84
N THR A 156 -18.58 -8.14 -18.96
CA THR A 156 -18.16 -8.78 -20.21
C THR A 156 -16.69 -8.53 -20.52
N TYR A 157 -16.00 -7.79 -19.65
CA TYR A 157 -14.58 -7.48 -19.84
C TYR A 157 -13.72 -8.71 -19.57
N SER A 158 -12.69 -8.87 -20.40
CA SER A 158 -11.66 -9.89 -20.24
C SER A 158 -10.31 -9.33 -20.65
N GLU A 159 -9.28 -9.58 -19.86
CA GLU A 159 -7.91 -9.12 -20.10
C GLU A 159 -6.93 -10.27 -19.90
N GLN A 160 -5.92 -10.33 -20.76
CA GLN A 160 -4.81 -11.26 -20.62
C GLN A 160 -3.75 -10.65 -19.71
N ILE A 161 -3.50 -11.28 -18.56
CA ILE A 161 -2.37 -10.96 -17.68
C ILE A 161 -1.39 -12.15 -17.64
N ALA A 162 -0.42 -12.12 -16.71
CA ALA A 162 0.73 -13.02 -16.72
C ALA A 162 0.37 -14.51 -16.62
N ASP A 163 -0.68 -14.85 -15.87
CA ASP A 163 -1.11 -16.23 -15.58
C ASP A 163 -2.29 -16.70 -16.44
N GLY A 164 -2.91 -15.82 -17.23
CA GLY A 164 -4.05 -16.19 -18.07
C GLY A 164 -4.99 -15.05 -18.42
N PRO A 165 -6.06 -15.35 -19.18
CA PRO A 165 -7.19 -14.46 -19.33
C PRO A 165 -8.03 -14.45 -18.04
N HIS A 166 -8.38 -13.26 -17.56
CA HIS A 166 -9.26 -13.06 -16.40
C HIS A 166 -10.40 -12.12 -16.77
N SER A 167 -11.56 -12.32 -16.16
CA SER A 167 -12.71 -11.42 -16.25
C SER A 167 -12.52 -10.15 -15.42
N GLY A 168 -13.28 -9.10 -15.72
CA GLY A 168 -13.25 -7.86 -14.93
C GLY A 168 -13.49 -8.07 -13.42
N ALA A 169 -14.39 -8.99 -13.05
CA ALA A 169 -14.65 -9.32 -11.65
C ALA A 169 -13.48 -10.06 -10.98
N GLU A 170 -12.83 -11.00 -11.69
CA GLU A 170 -11.65 -11.71 -11.18
C GLU A 170 -10.49 -10.74 -10.97
N LEU A 171 -10.27 -9.79 -11.88
CA LEU A 171 -9.23 -8.75 -11.71
C LEU A 171 -9.48 -7.89 -10.47
N VAL A 172 -10.73 -7.51 -10.18
CA VAL A 172 -11.08 -6.79 -8.95
C VAL A 172 -10.75 -7.63 -7.71
N GLN A 173 -11.11 -8.92 -7.71
CA GLN A 173 -10.81 -9.83 -6.59
C GLN A 173 -9.30 -10.02 -6.38
N ILE A 174 -8.54 -10.22 -7.45
CA ILE A 174 -7.07 -10.38 -7.40
C ILE A 174 -6.44 -9.13 -6.76
N VAL A 175 -6.79 -7.94 -7.24
CA VAL A 175 -6.22 -6.69 -6.71
C VAL A 175 -6.69 -6.43 -5.28
N SER A 176 -7.97 -6.64 -4.97
CA SER A 176 -8.55 -6.52 -3.62
C SER A 176 -7.76 -7.34 -2.61
N LYS A 177 -7.65 -8.65 -2.87
CA LYS A 177 -7.02 -9.62 -1.98
C LYS A 177 -5.53 -9.37 -1.79
N ASN A 178 -4.81 -9.08 -2.89
CA ASN A 178 -3.37 -8.87 -2.85
C ASN A 178 -2.98 -7.56 -2.15
N PHE A 179 -3.70 -6.46 -2.39
CA PHE A 179 -3.42 -5.19 -1.74
C PHE A 179 -4.14 -5.02 -0.38
N SER A 180 -5.06 -5.92 -0.04
CA SER A 180 -5.95 -5.83 1.12
C SER A 180 -6.80 -4.56 1.12
N ILE A 181 -7.35 -4.21 -0.06
CA ILE A 181 -8.23 -3.05 -0.28
C ILE A 181 -9.62 -3.53 -0.63
N SER A 182 -10.63 -2.90 -0.04
CA SER A 182 -12.05 -3.18 -0.25
C SER A 182 -12.42 -3.33 -1.73
N PRO A 183 -13.02 -4.46 -2.15
CA PRO A 183 -13.45 -4.64 -3.53
C PRO A 183 -14.58 -3.67 -3.88
N ARG A 184 -15.40 -3.27 -2.90
CA ARG A 184 -16.42 -2.22 -3.08
C ARG A 184 -15.80 -0.87 -3.39
N LEU A 185 -14.69 -0.52 -2.75
CA LEU A 185 -13.96 0.71 -3.04
C LEU A 185 -13.37 0.69 -4.47
N LEU A 186 -12.76 -0.43 -4.87
CA LEU A 186 -12.24 -0.59 -6.24
C LEU A 186 -13.36 -0.46 -7.28
N LEU A 187 -14.50 -1.12 -7.05
CA LEU A 187 -15.67 -1.02 -7.92
C LEU A 187 -16.22 0.41 -7.99
N ALA A 188 -16.28 1.13 -6.86
CA ALA A 188 -16.71 2.53 -6.84
C ALA A 188 -15.76 3.44 -7.63
N LEU A 189 -14.45 3.21 -7.56
CA LEU A 189 -13.46 3.94 -8.37
C LEU A 189 -13.64 3.65 -9.87
N LEU A 190 -13.81 2.38 -10.24
CA LEU A 190 -14.05 1.99 -11.63
C LEU A 190 -15.35 2.58 -12.18
N GLU A 191 -16.41 2.60 -11.37
CA GLU A 191 -17.67 3.26 -11.73
C GLU A 191 -17.45 4.77 -11.89
N TYR A 192 -16.78 5.40 -10.93
CA TYR A 192 -16.54 6.84 -10.95
C TYR A 192 -15.74 7.28 -12.18
N TYR A 193 -14.65 6.60 -12.52
CA TYR A 193 -13.80 6.99 -13.64
C TYR A 193 -14.34 6.56 -15.00
N ALA A 194 -14.90 5.35 -15.10
CA ALA A 194 -15.13 4.69 -16.38
C ALA A 194 -16.58 4.22 -16.58
N GLY A 195 -17.48 4.45 -15.62
CA GLY A 195 -18.83 3.91 -15.65
C GLY A 195 -18.84 2.39 -15.79
N ALA A 196 -17.89 1.71 -15.13
CA ALA A 196 -17.65 0.28 -15.30
C ALA A 196 -18.87 -0.61 -15.04
N LEU A 197 -19.77 -0.15 -14.16
CA LEU A 197 -20.96 -0.87 -13.75
C LEU A 197 -22.22 -0.32 -14.43
N SER A 198 -22.22 0.92 -14.90
CA SER A 198 -23.40 1.55 -15.52
C SER A 198 -23.39 1.61 -17.05
N ARG A 199 -22.23 1.76 -17.70
CA ARG A 199 -22.12 1.98 -19.15
C ARG A 199 -21.85 0.66 -19.89
N PRO A 200 -22.58 0.35 -20.99
CA PRO A 200 -22.44 -0.93 -21.67
C PRO A 200 -21.15 -1.07 -22.50
N ASP A 201 -20.57 0.04 -22.93
CA ASP A 201 -19.42 0.05 -23.83
C ASP A 201 -18.11 0.22 -23.05
N VAL A 202 -17.13 -0.63 -23.38
CA VAL A 202 -15.77 -0.51 -22.84
C VAL A 202 -15.15 0.81 -23.32
N PRO A 203 -14.57 1.64 -22.43
CA PRO A 203 -13.90 2.87 -22.82
C PRO A 203 -12.80 2.61 -23.86
N GLN A 204 -12.71 3.48 -24.86
CA GLN A 204 -11.62 3.41 -25.85
C GLN A 204 -10.26 3.80 -25.26
N ASN A 205 -10.26 4.57 -24.17
CA ASN A 205 -9.06 4.91 -23.42
C ASN A 205 -8.57 3.67 -22.65
N PRO A 206 -7.34 3.17 -22.90
CA PRO A 206 -6.82 2.00 -22.18
C PRO A 206 -6.44 2.27 -20.73
N TYR A 207 -6.57 3.52 -20.25
CA TYR A 207 -6.33 3.95 -18.88
C TYR A 207 -7.67 4.21 -18.17
N ALA A 208 -8.34 3.13 -17.75
CA ALA A 208 -9.68 3.17 -17.16
C ALA A 208 -9.76 4.01 -15.86
N LEU A 209 -8.64 4.22 -15.17
CA LEU A 209 -8.55 5.07 -13.96
C LEU A 209 -7.82 6.39 -14.24
N ASN A 210 -7.73 6.78 -15.51
CA ASN A 210 -7.15 8.03 -16.00
C ASN A 210 -5.65 8.26 -15.66
N TYR A 211 -4.93 7.21 -15.28
CA TYR A 211 -3.49 7.25 -15.09
C TYR A 211 -2.75 6.91 -16.39
N SER A 212 -2.42 7.95 -17.16
CA SER A 212 -1.79 7.83 -18.49
C SER A 212 -0.27 7.56 -18.41
N ASP A 213 0.10 6.33 -18.05
CA ASP A 213 1.48 5.84 -18.08
C ASP A 213 1.59 4.56 -18.93
N PRO A 214 2.51 4.50 -19.93
CA PRO A 214 2.63 3.34 -20.82
C PRO A 214 2.91 2.00 -20.13
N LEU A 215 3.47 2.00 -18.92
CA LEU A 215 3.74 0.78 -18.15
C LEU A 215 2.52 0.31 -17.34
N HIS A 216 1.45 1.10 -17.29
CA HIS A 216 0.22 0.80 -16.56
C HIS A 216 -1.02 0.73 -17.47
N LYS A 217 -0.83 0.26 -18.70
CA LYS A 217 -1.91 0.04 -19.66
C LYS A 217 -2.73 -1.21 -19.27
N GLY A 218 -4.05 -1.13 -19.41
CA GLY A 218 -4.96 -2.25 -19.10
C GLY A 218 -5.62 -2.09 -17.74
N LEU A 219 -6.78 -2.74 -17.54
CA LEU A 219 -7.59 -2.56 -16.34
C LEU A 219 -6.84 -3.09 -15.10
N TYR A 220 -6.18 -4.23 -15.23
CA TYR A 220 -5.40 -4.82 -14.15
C TYR A 220 -4.33 -3.86 -13.63
N LEU A 221 -3.46 -3.34 -14.51
CA LEU A 221 -2.36 -2.48 -14.09
C LEU A 221 -2.81 -1.08 -13.64
N GLN A 222 -3.94 -0.58 -14.16
CA GLN A 222 -4.58 0.63 -13.61
C GLN A 222 -5.04 0.41 -12.17
N MET A 223 -5.70 -0.73 -11.88
CA MET A 223 -6.12 -1.05 -10.51
C MET A 223 -4.92 -1.31 -9.58
N VAL A 224 -3.86 -1.97 -10.05
CA VAL A 224 -2.60 -2.12 -9.30
C VAL A 224 -2.02 -0.75 -8.93
N TRP A 225 -1.96 0.19 -9.87
CA TRP A 225 -1.49 1.55 -9.60
C TRP A 225 -2.37 2.27 -8.56
N ALA A 226 -3.69 2.21 -8.72
CA ALA A 226 -4.62 2.86 -7.81
C ALA A 226 -4.54 2.26 -6.40
N ALA A 227 -4.59 0.94 -6.28
CA ALA A 227 -4.46 0.20 -5.03
C ALA A 227 -3.12 0.52 -4.32
N ASN A 228 -2.02 0.52 -5.06
CA ASN A 228 -0.72 0.88 -4.51
C ASN A 228 -0.66 2.33 -4.03
N THR A 229 -1.24 3.26 -4.78
CA THR A 229 -1.28 4.70 -4.43
C THR A 229 -2.16 4.94 -3.20
N LEU A 230 -3.29 4.24 -3.12
CA LEU A 230 -4.20 4.26 -1.96
C LEU A 230 -3.50 3.76 -0.70
N ASN A 231 -2.84 2.60 -0.76
CA ASN A 231 -2.06 2.06 0.36
C ASN A 231 -0.95 3.03 0.77
N ASN A 232 -0.25 3.63 -0.19
CA ASN A 232 0.76 4.65 0.11
C ASN A 232 0.20 5.82 0.92
N GLY A 233 -0.97 6.36 0.54
CA GLY A 233 -1.64 7.42 1.27
C GLY A 233 -2.14 6.98 2.65
N TYR A 234 -2.86 5.85 2.70
CA TYR A 234 -3.50 5.31 3.91
C TYR A 234 -2.46 5.01 4.99
N TYR A 235 -1.42 4.26 4.66
CA TYR A 235 -0.46 3.78 5.64
C TYR A 235 0.59 4.83 5.99
N SER A 236 0.92 5.76 5.09
CA SER A 236 1.71 6.95 5.47
C SER A 236 0.94 7.85 6.44
N TRP A 237 -0.38 7.97 6.30
CA TRP A 237 -1.22 8.67 7.28
C TRP A 237 -1.26 7.94 8.62
N ARG A 238 -1.52 6.62 8.60
CA ARG A 238 -1.49 5.75 9.81
C ARG A 238 -0.17 5.85 10.57
N ARG A 239 0.95 5.98 9.86
CA ARG A 239 2.29 6.13 10.44
C ARG A 239 2.59 7.55 10.92
N GLY A 240 1.79 8.54 10.53
CA GLY A 240 2.03 9.97 10.83
C GLY A 240 3.08 10.64 9.93
N THR A 241 3.47 10.03 8.81
CA THR A 241 4.50 10.57 7.92
C THR A 241 3.95 11.35 6.72
N LEU A 242 2.68 11.16 6.36
CA LEU A 242 2.02 12.00 5.36
C LEU A 242 1.43 13.25 6.01
N THR A 243 2.25 14.28 6.17
CA THR A 243 1.85 15.56 6.77
C THR A 243 1.46 16.63 5.74
N GLU A 244 1.86 16.43 4.49
CA GLU A 244 1.55 17.30 3.34
C GLU A 244 1.78 16.56 2.01
N PHE A 245 1.16 17.03 0.94
CA PHE A 245 1.44 16.59 -0.43
C PHE A 245 1.20 17.71 -1.44
N GLU A 246 1.91 17.63 -2.58
CA GLU A 246 1.84 18.61 -3.67
C GLU A 246 0.91 18.14 -4.79
N HIS A 247 0.13 19.07 -5.34
CA HIS A 247 -0.77 18.87 -6.48
C HIS A 247 -0.01 19.04 -7.81
N PRO A 248 -0.58 18.63 -8.97
CA PRO A 248 0.08 18.78 -10.28
C PRO A 248 0.41 20.23 -10.66
N ASP A 249 -0.32 21.20 -10.11
CA ASP A 249 -0.08 22.64 -10.29
C ASP A 249 0.97 23.23 -9.32
N GLY A 250 1.56 22.39 -8.47
CA GLY A 250 2.55 22.78 -7.46
C GLY A 250 1.95 23.30 -6.14
N ARG A 251 0.62 23.29 -5.99
CA ARG A 251 -0.03 23.69 -4.74
C ARG A 251 0.24 22.64 -3.66
N LEU A 252 0.64 23.10 -2.47
CA LEU A 252 0.76 22.26 -1.29
C LEU A 252 -0.58 22.13 -0.57
N GLU A 253 -0.95 20.92 -0.17
CA GLU A 253 -2.07 20.63 0.72
C GLU A 253 -1.59 19.87 1.95
N ARG A 254 -2.06 20.28 3.12
CA ARG A 254 -1.97 19.52 4.36
C ARG A 254 -3.32 18.85 4.61
N PRO A 255 -3.40 17.53 4.85
CA PRO A 255 -4.64 16.95 5.35
C PRO A 255 -5.12 17.67 6.62
N ASP A 256 -6.43 17.86 6.77
CA ASP A 256 -6.99 18.35 8.03
C ASP A 256 -6.66 17.32 9.15
N PRO A 257 -6.14 17.75 10.33
CA PRO A 257 -5.71 16.83 11.39
C PRO A 257 -6.81 15.90 11.94
N TRP A 258 -8.09 16.22 11.72
CA TRP A 258 -9.24 15.37 12.09
C TRP A 258 -9.68 14.41 10.99
N GLN A 259 -8.93 14.31 9.89
CA GLN A 259 -9.26 13.36 8.84
C GLN A 259 -9.08 11.90 9.29
N ASN A 260 -9.79 11.00 8.61
CA ASN A 260 -9.56 9.56 8.72
C ASN A 260 -8.59 9.08 7.61
N ALA A 261 -8.00 7.92 7.78
CA ALA A 261 -6.97 7.40 6.89
C ALA A 261 -7.49 7.16 5.45
N ALA A 262 -8.71 6.66 5.31
CA ALA A 262 -9.34 6.40 4.02
C ALA A 262 -9.55 7.67 3.20
N SER A 263 -10.03 8.74 3.83
CA SER A 263 -10.26 10.02 3.15
C SER A 263 -8.94 10.67 2.74
N VAL A 264 -7.91 10.58 3.58
CA VAL A 264 -6.55 11.04 3.22
C VAL A 264 -5.99 10.23 2.05
N ALA A 265 -6.16 8.91 2.04
CA ALA A 265 -5.71 8.05 0.95
C ALA A 265 -6.38 8.40 -0.40
N LEU A 266 -7.70 8.65 -0.38
CA LEU A 266 -8.45 9.02 -1.58
C LEU A 266 -8.05 10.40 -2.08
N ARG A 267 -7.91 11.38 -1.17
CA ARG A 267 -7.36 12.71 -1.48
C ARG A 267 -5.96 12.60 -2.09
N TYR A 268 -5.10 11.78 -1.51
CA TYR A 268 -3.76 11.54 -2.02
C TYR A 268 -3.80 10.96 -3.45
N LEU A 269 -4.62 9.93 -3.70
CA LEU A 269 -4.82 9.35 -5.04
C LEU A 269 -5.28 10.41 -6.06
N PHE A 270 -6.32 11.19 -5.75
CA PHE A 270 -6.85 12.20 -6.67
C PHE A 270 -5.87 13.36 -6.89
N SER A 271 -5.09 13.74 -5.87
CA SER A 271 -4.03 14.76 -5.99
C SER A 271 -2.88 14.33 -6.91
N ARG A 272 -2.76 13.04 -7.27
CA ARG A 272 -1.76 12.61 -8.27
C ARG A 272 -2.19 12.97 -9.70
N GLN A 273 -3.46 13.31 -9.92
CA GLN A 273 -4.04 13.48 -11.25
C GLN A 273 -4.72 14.84 -11.45
N TYR A 274 -5.24 15.44 -10.38
CA TYR A 274 -6.09 16.63 -10.46
C TYR A 274 -5.59 17.74 -9.56
N SER A 275 -5.80 18.98 -10.02
CA SER A 275 -5.73 20.21 -9.21
C SER A 275 -7.14 20.82 -9.10
N SER A 276 -7.30 21.85 -8.26
CA SER A 276 -8.56 22.60 -8.18
C SER A 276 -8.92 23.24 -9.54
N PRO A 277 -10.22 23.37 -9.90
CA PRO A 277 -11.40 23.00 -9.10
C PRO A 277 -11.78 21.52 -9.20
N VAL A 278 -11.20 20.76 -10.14
CA VAL A 278 -11.55 19.35 -10.37
C VAL A 278 -11.28 18.50 -9.12
N TYR A 279 -10.11 18.70 -8.50
CA TYR A 279 -9.77 18.04 -7.25
C TYR A 279 -10.84 18.24 -6.17
N ASP A 280 -11.32 19.47 -5.98
CA ASP A 280 -12.30 19.79 -4.94
C ASP A 280 -13.64 19.11 -5.19
N GLN A 281 -14.03 18.97 -6.47
CA GLN A 281 -15.23 18.24 -6.87
C GLN A 281 -15.09 16.74 -6.60
N VAL A 282 -13.98 16.10 -6.99
CA VAL A 282 -13.83 14.64 -6.88
C VAL A 282 -13.71 14.14 -5.44
N VAL A 283 -13.11 14.94 -4.55
CA VAL A 283 -12.99 14.64 -3.11
C VAL A 283 -14.16 15.17 -2.29
N GLY A 284 -15.08 15.91 -2.91
CA GLY A 284 -16.28 16.46 -2.29
C GLY A 284 -17.45 15.47 -2.23
N PRO A 285 -18.59 15.89 -1.67
CA PRO A 285 -19.77 15.03 -1.51
C PRO A 285 -20.39 14.56 -2.84
N GLY A 286 -20.27 15.34 -3.92
CA GLY A 286 -20.73 14.96 -5.27
C GLY A 286 -19.72 14.15 -6.09
N GLY A 287 -18.55 13.84 -5.51
CA GLY A 287 -17.49 13.09 -6.15
C GLY A 287 -17.60 11.60 -5.90
N LEU A 288 -16.48 10.96 -5.52
CA LEU A 288 -16.44 9.52 -5.27
C LEU A 288 -17.42 9.07 -4.17
N ALA A 289 -17.67 9.91 -3.15
CA ALA A 289 -18.63 9.60 -2.10
C ALA A 289 -20.04 9.32 -2.66
N GLN A 290 -20.48 10.11 -3.66
CA GLN A 290 -21.77 9.90 -4.31
C GLN A 290 -21.78 8.62 -5.14
N ALA A 291 -20.70 8.30 -5.86
CA ALA A 291 -20.59 7.06 -6.62
C ALA A 291 -20.64 5.83 -5.70
N TYR A 292 -19.92 5.86 -4.58
CA TYR A 292 -19.97 4.79 -3.57
C TYR A 292 -21.40 4.65 -3.01
N ALA A 293 -22.02 5.75 -2.62
CA ALA A 293 -23.37 5.74 -2.04
C ALA A 293 -24.44 5.26 -3.04
N GLY A 294 -24.28 5.59 -4.33
CA GLY A 294 -25.17 5.11 -5.39
C GLY A 294 -25.10 3.60 -5.60
N LEU A 295 -23.96 2.97 -5.35
CA LEU A 295 -23.76 1.53 -5.49
C LEU A 295 -24.10 0.74 -4.23
N PHE A 296 -23.74 1.26 -3.06
CA PHE A 296 -23.72 0.48 -1.80
C PHE A 296 -24.52 1.12 -0.66
N GLY A 297 -25.14 2.29 -0.87
CA GLY A 297 -25.83 3.06 0.17
C GLY A 297 -24.87 3.93 0.99
N ASP A 298 -25.42 4.67 1.96
CA ASP A 298 -24.64 5.59 2.80
C ASP A 298 -23.56 4.83 3.61
N PRO A 299 -22.26 5.10 3.38
CA PRO A 299 -21.17 4.38 4.01
C PRO A 299 -21.07 4.61 5.53
N TRP A 300 -21.74 5.63 6.08
CA TRP A 300 -21.62 6.01 7.49
C TRP A 300 -22.66 5.37 8.41
N ILE A 301 -23.76 4.83 7.88
CA ILE A 301 -24.88 4.30 8.69
C ILE A 301 -24.46 3.05 9.50
N ASN A 302 -23.68 2.15 8.91
CA ASN A 302 -23.29 0.87 9.53
C ASN A 302 -21.77 0.74 9.71
N ALA A 303 -21.05 1.86 9.72
CA ALA A 303 -19.62 1.87 9.89
C ALA A 303 -19.23 1.39 11.29
N ALA A 304 -18.63 0.19 11.38
CA ALA A 304 -18.06 -0.33 12.61
C ALA A 304 -16.54 -0.14 12.62
N PRO A 305 -15.92 0.28 13.75
CA PRO A 305 -14.46 0.30 13.89
C PRO A 305 -13.86 -1.10 13.74
N HIS A 306 -12.83 -1.23 12.89
CA HIS A 306 -12.17 -2.52 12.65
C HIS A 306 -10.90 -2.72 13.47
N ILE A 307 -10.29 -1.67 14.03
CA ILE A 307 -9.14 -1.77 14.94
C ILE A 307 -9.61 -1.41 16.37
N PRO A 308 -9.49 -2.30 17.35
CA PRO A 308 -9.85 -2.00 18.73
C PRO A 308 -8.81 -1.09 19.39
N GLY A 309 -9.18 -0.51 20.53
CA GLY A 309 -8.24 0.16 21.42
C GLY A 309 -7.26 -0.84 22.04
N SER A 310 -6.00 -0.43 22.15
CA SER A 310 -4.89 -1.24 22.68
C SER A 310 -4.79 -2.63 22.03
N LEU A 311 -4.86 -2.69 20.70
CA LEU A 311 -4.67 -3.92 19.93
C LEU A 311 -3.36 -4.61 20.33
N ARG A 312 -3.40 -5.93 20.55
CA ARG A 312 -2.24 -6.76 20.90
C ARG A 312 -2.05 -7.86 19.87
N GLN A 313 -0.80 -8.10 19.48
CA GLN A 313 -0.42 -9.24 18.66
C GLN A 313 -0.46 -10.52 19.52
N PRO A 314 -0.95 -11.64 18.99
CA PRO A 314 -0.72 -12.95 19.60
C PRO A 314 0.79 -13.27 19.65
N GLN A 315 1.15 -14.27 20.46
CA GLN A 315 2.52 -14.76 20.50
C GLN A 315 2.86 -15.47 19.19
N PHE A 316 3.92 -15.02 18.51
CA PHE A 316 4.44 -15.66 17.30
C PHE A 316 5.79 -16.31 17.56
N LEU A 317 6.02 -17.46 16.92
CA LEU A 317 7.33 -18.09 16.77
C LEU A 317 8.11 -17.43 15.62
N LEU A 318 9.41 -17.68 15.58
CA LEU A 318 10.18 -17.42 14.36
C LEU A 318 9.69 -18.35 13.22
N PRO A 319 9.79 -17.93 11.95
CA PRO A 319 9.11 -18.58 10.83
C PRO A 319 9.84 -19.82 10.29
N PHE A 320 10.71 -20.44 11.07
CA PHE A 320 11.52 -21.58 10.68
C PHE A 320 11.69 -22.55 11.85
N GLU A 321 12.11 -23.79 11.54
CA GLU A 321 12.19 -24.86 12.54
C GLU A 321 13.04 -24.46 13.76
N ARG A 322 12.59 -24.88 14.95
CA ARG A 322 13.31 -24.64 16.21
C ARG A 322 14.77 -25.11 16.12
N ASP A 323 15.66 -24.41 16.82
CA ASP A 323 17.11 -24.67 16.86
C ASP A 323 17.85 -24.51 15.51
N LYS A 324 17.15 -24.15 14.43
CA LYS A 324 17.79 -23.74 13.17
C LYS A 324 18.26 -22.29 13.23
N THR A 325 19.16 -21.98 12.31
CA THR A 325 19.74 -20.66 12.12
C THR A 325 19.42 -20.17 10.72
N TRP A 326 18.84 -18.98 10.62
CA TRP A 326 18.47 -18.32 9.36
C TRP A 326 19.04 -16.90 9.34
N ASN A 327 18.94 -16.22 8.20
CA ASN A 327 19.29 -14.82 8.05
C ASN A 327 18.03 -13.96 7.98
N TYR A 328 18.01 -12.87 8.73
CA TYR A 328 17.10 -11.74 8.55
C TYR A 328 17.52 -10.96 7.30
N THR A 329 16.93 -11.28 6.16
CA THR A 329 17.39 -10.79 4.85
C THR A 329 16.82 -9.43 4.49
N GLY A 330 15.64 -9.10 5.02
CA GLY A 330 14.91 -7.86 4.73
C GLY A 330 14.31 -7.23 5.99
N GLY A 331 14.71 -5.98 6.26
CA GLY A 331 14.05 -5.10 7.23
C GLY A 331 12.62 -4.74 6.83
N PRO A 332 11.88 -3.94 7.61
CA PRO A 332 10.55 -3.47 7.23
C PRO A 332 10.44 -2.96 5.79
N HIS A 333 9.45 -3.47 5.05
CA HIS A 333 9.14 -3.07 3.68
C HIS A 333 7.70 -3.43 3.32
N THR A 334 7.29 -3.15 2.08
CA THR A 334 5.91 -3.31 1.60
C THR A 334 5.37 -4.72 1.80
N GLY A 335 4.14 -4.87 2.29
CA GLY A 335 3.49 -6.20 2.35
C GLY A 335 3.07 -6.74 0.98
N TRP A 336 2.68 -5.85 0.07
CA TRP A 336 2.42 -6.14 -1.33
C TRP A 336 2.48 -4.84 -2.13
N GLY A 337 3.05 -4.88 -3.34
CA GLY A 337 3.18 -3.71 -4.20
C GLY A 337 4.50 -2.97 -3.99
N LYS A 338 4.44 -1.64 -3.87
CA LYS A 338 5.59 -0.73 -3.80
C LYS A 338 5.32 0.43 -2.85
N GLY A 339 6.24 0.67 -1.92
CA GLY A 339 6.12 1.72 -0.91
C GLY A 339 5.45 1.22 0.37
N GLU A 340 4.58 2.02 0.96
CA GLU A 340 3.83 1.65 2.16
C GLU A 340 2.71 0.64 1.85
N PRO A 341 2.26 -0.16 2.82
CA PRO A 341 2.71 -0.20 4.23
C PRO A 341 4.03 -0.94 4.42
N PHE A 342 4.94 -0.42 5.24
CA PHE A 342 6.09 -1.19 5.74
C PHE A 342 5.66 -2.24 6.78
N ALA A 343 4.89 -3.24 6.33
CA ALA A 343 4.27 -4.29 7.13
C ALA A 343 5.02 -5.62 7.09
N ALA A 344 5.96 -5.79 6.15
CA ALA A 344 6.63 -7.05 5.91
C ALA A 344 8.09 -7.08 6.29
N ILE A 345 8.59 -8.32 6.44
CA ILE A 345 9.97 -8.66 6.76
C ILE A 345 10.36 -9.97 6.05
N ASP A 346 11.65 -10.17 5.79
CA ASP A 346 12.14 -11.34 5.07
C ASP A 346 13.13 -12.16 5.89
N PHE A 347 13.03 -13.49 5.74
CA PHE A 347 14.02 -14.44 6.24
C PHE A 347 14.43 -15.44 5.16
N ALA A 348 15.69 -15.86 5.17
CA ALA A 348 16.19 -16.92 4.30
C ALA A 348 17.07 -17.91 5.07
N PRO A 349 17.15 -19.17 4.65
CA PRO A 349 18.11 -20.10 5.21
C PRO A 349 19.56 -19.62 5.02
N THR A 350 20.44 -19.94 5.97
CA THR A 350 21.85 -19.56 5.87
C THR A 350 22.52 -20.18 4.65
N GLY A 351 23.30 -19.38 3.92
CA GLY A 351 24.04 -19.83 2.74
C GLY A 351 23.24 -19.85 1.44
N VAL A 352 21.96 -19.47 1.48
CA VAL A 352 21.14 -19.27 0.29
C VAL A 352 21.10 -17.78 -0.04
N ALA A 353 21.60 -17.40 -1.21
CA ALA A 353 21.69 -16.00 -1.65
C ALA A 353 21.10 -15.77 -3.05
N GLU A 354 21.07 -16.80 -3.88
CA GLU A 354 20.47 -16.77 -5.21
C GLU A 354 19.14 -17.52 -5.22
N CYS A 355 18.40 -17.41 -6.32
CA CYS A 355 17.20 -18.18 -6.50
C CYS A 355 17.50 -19.66 -6.73
N GLY A 356 17.01 -20.53 -5.86
CA GLY A 356 17.19 -21.97 -5.95
C GLY A 356 16.29 -22.75 -4.98
N SER A 357 16.07 -24.03 -5.27
CA SER A 357 15.33 -24.88 -4.34
C SER A 357 16.12 -25.11 -3.05
N THR A 358 15.39 -25.30 -1.95
CA THR A 358 15.98 -25.64 -0.66
C THR A 358 15.13 -26.68 0.05
N ALA A 359 15.77 -27.53 0.86
CA ALA A 359 15.09 -28.52 1.70
C ALA A 359 14.70 -27.95 3.08
N GLU A 360 15.09 -26.71 3.37
CA GLU A 360 14.76 -26.02 4.62
C GLU A 360 13.28 -25.64 4.65
N TRP A 361 12.67 -25.67 5.83
CA TRP A 361 11.25 -25.46 6.00
C TRP A 361 10.94 -24.11 6.65
N THR A 362 10.00 -23.40 6.04
CA THR A 362 9.23 -22.37 6.73
C THR A 362 8.18 -23.07 7.60
N THR A 363 7.93 -22.53 8.78
CA THR A 363 6.93 -23.05 9.73
C THR A 363 5.83 -22.02 10.01
N ALA A 364 4.65 -22.51 10.37
CA ALA A 364 3.56 -21.68 10.89
C ALA A 364 4.04 -20.94 12.15
N MET A 365 3.88 -19.63 12.20
CA MET A 365 4.36 -18.82 13.33
C MET A 365 3.37 -18.84 14.50
N ALA A 366 2.12 -19.22 14.25
CA ALA A 366 1.06 -19.37 15.23
C ALA A 366 0.15 -20.54 14.83
N ASP A 367 -0.76 -20.90 15.72
CA ASP A 367 -1.87 -21.80 15.39
C ASP A 367 -2.82 -21.12 14.41
N GLY A 368 -3.36 -21.87 13.44
CA GLY A 368 -4.33 -21.31 12.51
C GLY A 368 -4.82 -22.27 11.43
N VAL A 369 -5.63 -21.76 10.51
CA VAL A 369 -6.17 -22.46 9.35
C VAL A 369 -5.70 -21.75 8.08
N VAL A 370 -5.22 -22.52 7.10
CA VAL A 370 -4.84 -21.96 5.80
C VAL A 370 -6.11 -21.55 5.03
N VAL A 371 -6.33 -20.25 4.83
CA VAL A 371 -7.51 -19.68 4.12
C VAL A 371 -7.19 -19.20 2.70
N ARG A 372 -5.90 -19.17 2.35
CA ARG A 372 -5.39 -18.94 0.99
C ARG A 372 -4.14 -19.78 0.78
N SER A 373 -3.97 -20.40 -0.39
CA SER A 373 -2.70 -21.06 -0.77
C SER A 373 -2.50 -21.02 -2.29
N GLU A 374 -1.98 -19.89 -2.77
CA GLU A 374 -1.84 -19.55 -4.19
C GLU A 374 -0.40 -19.11 -4.50
N THR A 375 -0.06 -18.95 -5.77
CA THR A 375 1.25 -18.40 -6.19
C THR A 375 1.49 -17.02 -5.60
N ASP A 376 0.42 -16.23 -5.44
CA ASP A 376 0.45 -14.88 -4.87
C ASP A 376 0.46 -14.87 -3.32
N GLY A 377 0.63 -16.05 -2.70
CA GLY A 377 0.87 -16.18 -1.28
C GLY A 377 -0.08 -17.12 -0.57
N LEU A 378 0.22 -17.34 0.71
CA LEU A 378 -0.54 -18.15 1.64
C LEU A 378 -0.97 -17.27 2.81
N ALA A 379 -2.22 -17.40 3.24
CA ALA A 379 -2.77 -16.71 4.41
C ALA A 379 -3.17 -17.73 5.47
N LEU A 380 -2.66 -17.53 6.69
CA LEU A 380 -2.98 -18.32 7.87
C LEU A 380 -3.90 -17.49 8.76
N ASP A 381 -5.15 -17.90 8.89
CA ASP A 381 -6.18 -17.33 9.77
C ASP A 381 -6.02 -17.90 11.19
N LEU A 382 -5.91 -17.04 12.20
CA LEU A 382 -5.60 -17.42 13.58
C LEU A 382 -6.84 -17.60 14.45
N ASP A 383 -8.01 -17.11 14.03
CA ASP A 383 -9.26 -17.32 14.78
C ASP A 383 -10.11 -18.48 14.21
N GLY A 384 -9.78 -18.93 12.99
CA GLY A 384 -10.28 -20.16 12.41
C GLY A 384 -11.70 -20.04 11.87
N ASP A 385 -12.20 -18.82 11.66
CA ASP A 385 -13.50 -18.56 11.05
C ASP A 385 -13.50 -18.80 9.52
N GLY A 386 -12.32 -18.99 8.93
CA GLY A 386 -12.12 -19.31 7.52
C GLY A 386 -12.06 -18.07 6.61
N GLN A 387 -11.88 -16.88 7.18
CA GLN A 387 -11.89 -15.62 6.47
C GLN A 387 -10.55 -14.89 6.60
N GLU A 388 -10.08 -14.30 5.51
CA GLU A 388 -8.82 -13.54 5.50
C GLU A 388 -9.04 -12.08 5.94
N GLU A 389 -10.30 -11.66 5.95
CA GLU A 389 -10.80 -10.31 6.20
C GLU A 389 -11.01 -10.02 7.70
N THR A 390 -11.00 -11.04 8.55
CA THR A 390 -11.29 -10.95 9.99
C THR A 390 -10.11 -11.43 10.83
N GLY A 391 -10.13 -11.06 12.11
CA GLY A 391 -9.17 -11.58 13.09
C GLY A 391 -7.73 -11.20 12.79
N TRP A 392 -6.80 -11.97 13.35
CA TRP A 392 -5.40 -11.89 12.99
C TRP A 392 -5.11 -12.87 11.86
N VAL A 393 -4.38 -12.41 10.85
CA VAL A 393 -3.92 -13.24 9.72
C VAL A 393 -2.42 -13.05 9.54
N ILE A 394 -1.69 -14.14 9.34
CA ILE A 394 -0.28 -14.10 8.92
C ILE A 394 -0.21 -14.43 7.42
N PHE A 395 0.41 -13.55 6.66
CA PHE A 395 0.64 -13.69 5.22
C PHE A 395 2.07 -14.16 4.96
N TYR A 396 2.19 -15.20 4.14
CA TYR A 396 3.44 -15.81 3.71
C TYR A 396 3.54 -15.72 2.19
N LEU A 397 4.60 -15.10 1.67
CA LEU A 397 4.91 -15.07 0.24
C LEU A 397 6.27 -15.74 -0.03
N HIS A 398 6.49 -16.10 -1.29
CA HIS A 398 7.66 -16.86 -1.74
C HIS A 398 7.75 -18.25 -1.10
N LEU A 399 6.62 -18.96 -1.08
CA LEU A 399 6.59 -20.39 -0.77
C LEU A 399 6.48 -21.19 -2.06
N ALA A 400 7.36 -22.19 -2.23
CA ALA A 400 7.34 -23.09 -3.38
C ALA A 400 5.99 -23.80 -3.49
N ALA A 401 5.44 -23.98 -4.70
CA ALA A 401 4.19 -24.72 -4.89
C ALA A 401 4.30 -26.16 -4.37
N THR A 402 5.48 -26.76 -4.47
CA THR A 402 5.80 -28.07 -3.88
C THR A 402 5.77 -27.97 -2.35
N ASP A 403 4.98 -28.85 -1.73
CA ASP A 403 4.82 -28.98 -0.28
C ASP A 403 4.27 -27.74 0.45
N ARG A 404 3.79 -26.72 -0.26
CA ARG A 404 3.00 -25.64 0.34
C ARG A 404 1.74 -26.21 0.98
N ALA A 405 1.44 -25.78 2.19
CA ALA A 405 0.25 -26.20 2.90
C ALA A 405 -1.01 -25.89 2.06
N PRO A 406 -1.89 -26.88 1.82
CA PRO A 406 -3.09 -26.68 1.03
C PRO A 406 -4.14 -25.87 1.79
N LEU A 407 -5.06 -25.26 1.04
CA LEU A 407 -6.26 -24.60 1.57
C LEU A 407 -7.03 -25.53 2.55
N GLY A 408 -7.46 -24.99 3.69
CA GLY A 408 -8.19 -25.69 4.73
C GLY A 408 -7.31 -26.49 5.71
N LYS A 409 -5.99 -26.55 5.50
CA LYS A 409 -5.10 -27.22 6.46
C LYS A 409 -5.04 -26.44 7.77
N THR A 410 -5.41 -27.07 8.88
CA THR A 410 -5.12 -26.58 10.23
C THR A 410 -3.66 -26.84 10.58
N LEU A 411 -2.98 -25.84 11.12
CA LEU A 411 -1.59 -25.91 11.54
C LEU A 411 -1.45 -25.49 13.00
N LYS A 412 -0.53 -26.15 13.69
CA LYS A 412 0.01 -25.69 14.98
C LYS A 412 1.27 -24.85 14.77
N ALA A 413 1.52 -23.92 15.68
CA ALA A 413 2.75 -23.14 15.68
C ALA A 413 3.99 -24.07 15.63
N GLY A 414 4.89 -23.82 14.69
CA GLY A 414 6.08 -24.64 14.43
C GLY A 414 5.88 -25.78 13.43
N GLU A 415 4.64 -26.08 13.00
CA GLU A 415 4.42 -27.06 11.94
C GLU A 415 4.83 -26.51 10.57
N ARG A 416 5.31 -27.40 9.71
CA ARG A 416 5.79 -27.08 8.35
C ARG A 416 4.66 -26.55 7.47
N ILE A 417 4.88 -25.36 6.91
CA ILE A 417 3.89 -24.65 6.06
C ILE A 417 4.32 -24.58 4.58
N GLY A 418 5.61 -24.73 4.29
CA GLY A 418 6.15 -24.80 2.94
C GLY A 418 7.67 -24.59 2.91
N HIS A 419 8.23 -24.55 1.71
CA HIS A 419 9.64 -24.21 1.49
C HIS A 419 9.78 -22.76 1.02
N PRO A 420 10.71 -21.96 1.57
CA PRO A 420 11.03 -20.65 1.00
C PRO A 420 11.51 -20.83 -0.45
N SER A 421 11.19 -19.87 -1.30
CA SER A 421 11.36 -19.99 -2.75
C SER A 421 11.52 -18.61 -3.41
N CYS A 422 11.36 -18.58 -4.73
CA CYS A 422 11.27 -17.36 -5.54
C CYS A 422 9.93 -17.26 -6.28
N GLU A 423 8.96 -18.09 -5.91
CA GLU A 423 7.68 -18.17 -6.60
C GLU A 423 6.74 -17.07 -6.11
N GLY A 424 5.97 -16.48 -7.03
CA GLY A 424 5.12 -15.33 -6.75
C GLY A 424 5.89 -14.03 -6.63
N GLY A 425 5.28 -12.91 -7.05
CA GLY A 425 5.84 -11.56 -6.88
C GLY A 425 7.21 -11.32 -7.53
N GLU A 426 7.85 -10.23 -7.11
CA GLU A 426 9.24 -9.88 -7.47
C GLU A 426 10.19 -10.32 -6.35
N THR A 427 11.33 -10.93 -6.69
CA THR A 427 12.29 -11.46 -5.70
C THR A 427 13.72 -11.45 -6.24
N THR A 428 14.70 -11.32 -5.35
CA THR A 428 16.13 -11.40 -5.68
C THR A 428 16.77 -12.74 -5.34
N GLY A 429 16.05 -13.64 -4.66
CA GLY A 429 16.58 -14.93 -4.21
C GLY A 429 15.62 -15.68 -3.29
N THR A 430 16.00 -16.89 -2.91
CA THR A 430 15.15 -17.76 -2.08
C THR A 430 14.99 -17.22 -0.66
N HIS A 431 13.77 -16.85 -0.29
CA HIS A 431 13.42 -16.37 1.05
C HIS A 431 11.94 -16.64 1.33
N VAL A 432 11.50 -16.37 2.56
CA VAL A 432 10.09 -16.20 2.91
C VAL A 432 9.86 -14.73 3.25
N HIS A 433 8.81 -14.18 2.65
CA HIS A 433 8.31 -12.84 2.93
C HIS A 433 7.10 -12.95 3.86
N LEU A 434 7.10 -12.18 4.95
CA LEU A 434 6.13 -12.31 6.03
C LEU A 434 5.51 -10.98 6.38
N ALA A 435 4.18 -10.94 6.43
CA ALA A 435 3.42 -9.81 6.91
C ALA A 435 2.28 -10.29 7.82
N ARG A 436 1.66 -9.38 8.56
CA ARG A 436 0.48 -9.68 9.36
C ARG A 436 -0.62 -8.64 9.15
N LYS A 437 -1.85 -9.10 9.18
CA LYS A 437 -3.05 -8.27 9.10
C LYS A 437 -3.90 -8.43 10.35
N TYR A 438 -4.66 -7.39 10.67
CA TYR A 438 -5.77 -7.50 11.60
C TYR A 438 -7.02 -6.90 10.95
N ASN A 439 -8.09 -7.69 10.84
CA ASN A 439 -9.34 -7.28 10.19
C ASN A 439 -9.12 -6.62 8.81
N GLY A 440 -8.29 -7.25 7.97
CA GLY A 440 -7.94 -6.76 6.63
C GLY A 440 -6.93 -5.60 6.57
N GLU A 441 -6.60 -4.94 7.69
CA GLU A 441 -5.58 -3.89 7.71
C GLU A 441 -4.18 -4.49 7.90
N TRP A 442 -3.24 -4.13 7.03
CA TRP A 442 -1.82 -4.47 7.21
C TRP A 442 -1.27 -3.79 8.47
N ILE A 443 -0.70 -4.56 9.40
CA ILE A 443 -0.10 -4.00 10.61
C ILE A 443 1.39 -3.76 10.35
N LEU A 444 1.80 -2.49 10.45
CA LEU A 444 3.18 -2.07 10.27
C LEU A 444 4.15 -2.93 11.11
N ALA A 445 5.29 -3.25 10.53
CA ALA A 445 6.28 -4.10 11.17
C ALA A 445 6.96 -3.40 12.35
N ASP A 446 7.07 -2.08 12.30
CA ASP A 446 7.54 -1.25 13.42
C ASP A 446 6.59 -0.05 13.61
N SER A 447 5.90 -0.08 14.74
CA SER A 447 4.92 0.90 15.21
C SER A 447 4.82 0.77 16.74
N PRO A 448 3.92 1.50 17.44
CA PRO A 448 3.61 1.18 18.84
C PRO A 448 3.24 -0.29 19.08
N LEU A 449 2.70 -0.98 18.07
CA LEU A 449 2.52 -2.43 18.01
C LEU A 449 3.55 -3.05 17.05
N PRO A 450 4.83 -3.25 17.47
CA PRO A 450 5.84 -3.83 16.59
C PRO A 450 5.53 -5.30 16.26
N PHE A 451 6.12 -5.81 15.19
CA PHE A 451 6.11 -7.22 14.86
C PHE A 451 7.05 -7.93 15.83
N ASP A 452 6.46 -8.80 16.66
CA ASP A 452 7.15 -9.53 17.73
C ASP A 452 7.15 -11.03 17.41
N MET A 453 8.33 -11.64 17.36
CA MET A 453 8.50 -13.08 17.18
C MET A 453 9.46 -13.60 18.23
N GLU A 454 9.00 -14.42 19.18
CA GLU A 454 9.83 -14.91 20.29
C GLU A 454 10.56 -13.80 21.08
N GLY A 455 9.95 -12.60 21.20
CA GLY A 455 10.54 -11.42 21.85
C GLY A 455 11.49 -10.62 20.97
N TRP A 456 11.70 -11.02 19.71
CA TRP A 456 12.41 -10.23 18.71
C TRP A 456 11.47 -9.16 18.15
N LEU A 457 11.70 -7.92 18.57
CA LEU A 457 10.96 -6.76 18.10
C LEU A 457 11.61 -6.20 16.84
N VAL A 458 10.83 -6.12 15.77
CA VAL A 458 11.23 -5.48 14.52
C VAL A 458 11.34 -3.97 14.71
N ARG A 459 12.39 -3.37 14.10
CA ARG A 459 12.64 -1.93 14.06
C ARG A 459 12.97 -1.47 12.64
N ASN A 460 12.40 -0.33 12.25
CA ASN A 460 12.67 0.33 10.98
C ASN A 460 14.14 0.73 10.85
N GLY A 461 14.64 0.67 9.63
CA GLY A 461 15.89 1.31 9.23
C GLY A 461 15.64 2.64 8.54
N THR A 462 16.66 3.13 7.83
CA THR A 462 16.61 4.42 7.12
C THR A 462 15.82 4.36 5.81
N ALA A 463 15.48 3.17 5.32
CA ALA A 463 14.76 2.94 4.07
C ALA A 463 14.13 1.54 4.09
N ALA A 464 13.26 1.25 3.11
CA ALA A 464 12.71 -0.09 2.89
C ALA A 464 13.82 -1.16 2.86
N TYR A 465 13.52 -2.35 3.40
CA TYR A 465 14.44 -3.49 3.55
C TYR A 465 15.63 -3.24 4.48
N LYS A 466 15.80 -2.03 5.03
CA LYS A 466 16.76 -1.75 6.10
C LYS A 466 16.03 -1.78 7.43
N GLY A 467 16.66 -2.35 8.44
CA GLY A 467 16.07 -2.48 9.76
C GLY A 467 16.86 -3.44 10.62
N MET A 468 16.33 -3.70 11.81
CA MET A 468 16.92 -4.62 12.76
C MET A 468 15.86 -5.34 13.59
N LEU A 469 16.21 -6.50 14.12
CA LEU A 469 15.49 -7.17 15.19
C LEU A 469 16.22 -6.84 16.50
N THR A 470 15.46 -6.56 17.55
CA THR A 470 15.99 -6.30 18.89
C THR A 470 15.33 -7.22 19.89
N ARG A 471 16.13 -7.87 20.74
CA ARG A 471 15.66 -8.71 21.85
C ARG A 471 16.61 -8.56 23.03
N PHE A 472 16.12 -8.00 24.14
CA PHE A 472 16.96 -7.62 25.27
C PHE A 472 18.16 -6.75 24.84
N SER A 473 19.40 -7.24 24.99
CA SER A 473 20.62 -6.56 24.56
C SER A 473 21.14 -7.03 23.19
N GLN A 474 20.43 -7.92 22.51
CA GLN A 474 20.83 -8.47 21.22
C GLN A 474 20.20 -7.69 20.06
N THR A 475 20.97 -7.55 18.98
CA THR A 475 20.56 -6.89 17.75
C THR A 475 20.96 -7.73 16.54
N VAL A 476 20.01 -7.97 15.64
CA VAL A 476 20.24 -8.61 14.33
C VAL A 476 19.91 -7.58 13.25
N ILE A 477 20.85 -7.28 12.36
CA ILE A 477 20.69 -6.23 11.34
C ILE A 477 20.38 -6.88 9.99
N ALA A 478 19.33 -6.40 9.32
CA ALA A 478 18.92 -6.92 8.03
C ALA A 478 20.07 -6.87 7.00
N SER A 479 20.24 -7.95 6.22
CA SER A 479 21.22 -8.00 5.14
C SER A 479 20.82 -8.98 4.05
N SER A 480 20.68 -8.47 2.82
CA SER A 480 20.43 -9.27 1.62
C SER A 480 21.63 -10.13 1.19
N LYS A 481 22.78 -10.00 1.88
CA LYS A 481 24.00 -10.78 1.61
C LYS A 481 24.24 -11.91 2.61
N SER A 482 23.27 -12.19 3.49
CA SER A 482 23.36 -13.27 4.49
C SER A 482 24.63 -13.20 5.36
N GLU A 483 25.05 -11.98 5.72
CA GLU A 483 26.22 -11.70 6.55
C GLU A 483 26.00 -12.13 8.02
N SER A 484 27.08 -12.30 8.79
CA SER A 484 27.00 -12.71 10.21
C SER A 484 26.10 -11.84 11.07
N LYS A 485 25.98 -10.54 10.75
CA LYS A 485 25.13 -9.57 11.47
C LYS A 485 23.63 -9.82 11.29
N SER A 486 23.21 -10.58 10.27
CA SER A 486 21.81 -10.90 10.02
C SER A 486 21.41 -12.28 10.52
N VAL A 487 22.33 -13.02 11.15
CA VAL A 487 22.08 -14.36 11.64
C VAL A 487 21.18 -14.33 12.88
N ILE A 488 20.15 -15.17 12.88
CA ILE A 488 19.20 -15.35 13.97
C ILE A 488 18.92 -16.84 14.18
N LYS A 489 18.69 -17.24 15.43
CA LYS A 489 18.38 -18.62 15.82
C LYS A 489 17.02 -18.68 16.50
N SER A 490 16.21 -19.70 16.20
CA SER A 490 14.91 -19.93 16.85
C SER A 490 15.05 -20.74 18.14
N GLY A 491 14.22 -20.41 19.12
CA GLY A 491 14.04 -21.18 20.34
C GLY A 491 15.05 -20.90 21.45
N GLU A 492 15.84 -19.82 21.32
CA GLU A 492 16.72 -19.31 22.38
C GLU A 492 15.96 -18.62 23.51
#